data_AF-A0A0M8Z297-F1
#
_entry.id   AF-A0A0M8Z297-F1
#
_cell.length_a   1.000
_cell.length_b   1.000
_cell.length_c   1.000
_cell.angle_alpha   90.00
_cell.angle_beta   90.00
_cell.angle_gamma   90.00
#
_symmetry.space_group_name_H-M   'P 1'
#
loop_
_entity.id
_entity.type
_entity.pdbx_description
1 polymer ?
#
loop_
_entity_poly.entity_id
_entity_poly.type
_entity_poly.pdbx_seq_one_letter_code
_entity_poly.pdbx_strand_id
1 'polypeptide(L)'
;MVAGIGRPRQGPGGLADTLTEARNAARLAAARDVRPSVEHTDELGVGRLLAAWQQSDITRAFAETALAPLGGPEQAHLLTTLRVFLEHGGSAAATARALGLHRNTVAARLRQVRERLGVPLDDPSNRLALQMACRALASP
;
A
#
# COMPACT_ATOMS: atom_id res chain seq x y z
N MET A 1 -1.06 2.77 21.93
CA MET A 1 -2.52 2.94 21.94
C MET A 1 -2.93 3.66 20.65
N VAL A 2 -3.98 3.20 19.98
CA VAL A 2 -4.55 3.85 18.80
C VAL A 2 -6.05 4.05 19.00
N ALA A 3 -6.60 5.16 18.52
CA ALA A 3 -8.02 5.44 18.58
C ALA A 3 -8.51 6.12 17.30
N GLY A 4 -9.81 6.01 17.05
CA GLY A 4 -10.46 6.67 15.91
C GLY A 4 -11.76 7.30 16.34
N ILE A 5 -12.04 8.50 15.82
CA ILE A 5 -13.20 9.29 16.21
C ILE A 5 -14.11 9.49 14.99
N GLY A 6 -15.35 9.01 15.11
CA GLY A 6 -16.41 9.20 14.14
C GLY A 6 -17.11 10.55 14.33
N ARG A 7 -17.87 11.00 13.33
CA ARG A 7 -18.62 12.26 13.45
C ARG A 7 -19.86 12.07 14.32
N PRO A 8 -20.32 13.09 15.03
CA PRO A 8 -21.63 13.05 15.67
C PRO A 8 -22.73 12.91 14.61
N ARG A 9 -23.63 11.93 14.78
CA ARG A 9 -24.75 11.64 13.90
C ARG A 9 -26.03 11.49 14.72
N GLN A 10 -27.17 11.82 14.12
CA GLN A 10 -28.47 11.73 14.78
C GLN A 10 -29.23 10.45 14.40
N GLY A 11 -30.03 9.95 15.34
CA GLY A 11 -30.90 8.80 15.16
C GLY A 11 -30.18 7.44 15.14
N PRO A 12 -30.94 6.33 15.15
CA PRO A 12 -30.39 4.97 15.23
C PRO A 12 -29.48 4.60 14.05
N GLY A 13 -29.79 5.04 12.83
CA GLY A 13 -28.92 4.85 11.66
C GLY A 13 -27.59 5.58 11.78
N GLY A 14 -27.60 6.77 12.41
CA GLY A 14 -26.41 7.55 12.69
C GLY A 14 -25.41 6.86 13.61
N LEU A 15 -25.88 5.98 14.51
CA LEU A 15 -25.01 5.20 15.40
C LEU A 15 -24.14 4.22 14.60
N ALA A 16 -24.71 3.51 13.62
CA ALA A 16 -23.97 2.58 12.78
C ALA A 16 -22.94 3.32 11.90
N ASP A 17 -23.33 4.49 11.37
CA ASP A 17 -22.45 5.34 10.56
C ASP A 17 -21.26 5.86 11.37
N THR A 18 -21.49 6.44 12.56
CA THR A 18 -20.40 6.97 13.40
C THR A 18 -19.47 5.87 13.90
N LEU A 19 -19.98 4.68 14.22
CA LEU A 19 -19.14 3.52 14.56
C LEU A 19 -18.28 3.06 13.38
N THR A 20 -18.85 3.03 12.17
CA THR A 20 -18.10 2.68 10.96
C THR A 20 -17.01 3.72 10.68
N GLU A 21 -17.32 5.00 10.83
CA GLU A 21 -16.39 6.12 10.74
C GLU A 21 -15.24 6.01 11.77
N ALA A 22 -15.56 5.82 13.05
CA ALA A 22 -14.59 5.66 14.13
C ALA A 22 -13.67 4.45 13.91
N ARG A 23 -14.20 3.31 13.47
CA ARG A 23 -13.40 2.12 13.14
C ARG A 23 -12.43 2.39 12.00
N ASN A 24 -12.89 3.08 10.95
CA ASN A 24 -12.03 3.42 9.81
C ASN A 24 -10.90 4.37 10.23
N ALA A 25 -11.19 5.37 11.06
CA ALA A 25 -10.19 6.27 11.60
C ALA A 25 -9.17 5.53 12.48
N ALA A 26 -9.61 4.62 13.36
CA ALA A 26 -8.72 3.84 14.22
C ALA A 26 -7.77 2.94 13.40
N ARG A 27 -8.24 2.40 12.28
CA ARG A 27 -7.42 1.62 11.35
C ARG A 27 -6.36 2.48 10.67
N LEU A 28 -6.70 3.70 10.25
CA LEU A 28 -5.72 4.63 9.70
C LEU A 28 -4.67 5.01 10.75
N ALA A 29 -5.10 5.24 12.00
CA ALA A 29 -4.22 5.51 13.12
C ALA A 29 -3.24 4.34 13.35
N ALA A 30 -3.70 3.10 13.19
CA ALA A 30 -2.90 1.89 13.31
C ALA A 30 -1.85 1.75 12.20
N ALA A 31 -2.10 2.25 11.00
CA ALA A 31 -1.17 2.19 9.88
C ALA A 31 0.01 3.18 9.98
N ARG A 32 0.00 4.10 10.95
CA ARG A 32 1.10 5.05 11.18
C ARG A 32 2.19 4.41 12.05
N ASP A 33 3.44 4.85 11.92
CA ASP A 33 4.54 4.38 12.80
C ASP A 33 4.60 5.11 14.15
N VAL A 34 3.86 6.21 14.30
CA VAL A 34 3.87 7.04 15.53
C VAL A 34 2.79 6.56 16.52
N ARG A 35 3.14 6.53 17.82
CA ARG A 35 2.23 6.14 18.92
C ARG A 35 2.35 7.10 20.11
N PRO A 36 1.23 7.45 20.79
CA PRO A 36 -0.14 7.12 20.44
C PRO A 36 -0.62 7.87 19.18
N SER A 37 -1.56 7.30 18.44
CA SER A 37 -2.16 7.93 17.26
C SER A 37 -3.68 7.96 17.38
N VAL A 38 -4.27 9.12 17.11
CA VAL A 38 -5.72 9.33 17.06
C VAL A 38 -6.03 9.99 15.74
N GLU A 39 -6.99 9.42 15.00
CA GLU A 39 -7.44 9.97 13.72
C GLU A 39 -8.91 10.36 13.82
N HIS A 40 -9.25 11.49 13.19
CA HIS A 40 -10.62 11.98 13.12
C HIS A 40 -11.18 11.75 11.72
N THR A 41 -12.48 11.52 11.62
CA THR A 41 -13.16 11.31 10.35
C THR A 41 -13.04 12.49 9.37
N ASP A 42 -12.81 13.68 9.89
CA ASP A 42 -12.79 14.92 9.13
C ASP A 42 -11.48 15.08 8.32
N GLU A 43 -10.46 14.27 8.64
CA GLU A 43 -9.16 14.22 7.95
C GLU A 43 -9.06 13.02 6.97
N LEU A 44 -10.12 12.23 6.85
CA LEU A 44 -10.17 10.95 6.12
C LEU A 44 -10.32 11.11 4.60
N GLY A 45 -9.50 11.94 3.97
CA GLY A 45 -9.41 12.08 2.51
C GLY A 45 -8.98 10.77 1.81
N VAL A 46 -7.95 10.82 0.97
CA VAL A 46 -7.41 9.64 0.26
C VAL A 46 -7.07 8.49 1.22
N GLY A 47 -6.70 8.78 2.48
CA GLY A 47 -6.39 7.79 3.51
C GLY A 47 -7.51 6.78 3.78
N ARG A 48 -8.79 7.20 3.81
CA ARG A 48 -9.92 6.28 4.02
C ARG A 48 -10.20 5.42 2.81
N LEU A 49 -10.08 5.98 1.60
CA LEU A 49 -10.18 5.20 0.37
C LEU A 49 -9.12 4.09 0.37
N LEU A 50 -7.87 4.44 0.69
CA LEU A 50 -6.76 3.49 0.78
C LEU A 50 -7.00 2.42 1.86
N ALA A 51 -7.51 2.81 3.03
CA ALA A 51 -7.81 1.87 4.12
C ALA A 51 -8.94 0.90 3.77
N ALA A 52 -10.01 1.39 3.13
CA ALA A 52 -11.11 0.55 2.64
C ALA A 52 -10.62 -0.41 1.55
N TRP A 53 -9.75 0.06 0.65
CA TRP A 53 -9.17 -0.75 -0.41
C TRP A 53 -8.30 -1.87 0.15
N GLN A 54 -7.40 -1.59 1.11
CA GLN A 54 -6.54 -2.59 1.73
C GLN A 54 -7.28 -3.74 2.41
N GLN A 55 -8.53 -3.50 2.84
CA GLN A 55 -9.38 -4.50 3.51
C GLN A 55 -10.33 -5.22 2.56
N SER A 56 -10.35 -4.86 1.27
CA SER A 56 -11.21 -5.52 0.30
C SER A 56 -10.62 -6.87 -0.09
N ASP A 57 -11.41 -7.93 -0.01
CA ASP A 57 -11.00 -9.27 -0.47
C ASP A 57 -10.64 -9.26 -1.96
N ILE A 58 -11.34 -8.44 -2.76
CA ILE A 58 -11.04 -8.25 -4.19
C ILE A 58 -9.63 -7.69 -4.37
N THR A 59 -9.26 -6.72 -3.53
CA THR A 59 -7.92 -6.10 -3.57
C THR A 59 -6.85 -7.09 -3.15
N ARG A 60 -7.08 -7.87 -2.09
CA ARG A 60 -6.12 -8.88 -1.64
C ARG A 60 -5.93 -9.97 -2.69
N ALA A 61 -7.02 -10.50 -3.25
CA ALA A 61 -6.97 -11.50 -4.33
C ALA A 61 -6.24 -10.96 -5.57
N PHE A 62 -6.49 -9.69 -5.93
CA PHE A 62 -5.74 -9.01 -6.98
C PHE A 62 -4.24 -8.92 -6.63
N ALA A 63 -3.90 -8.51 -5.42
CA ALA A 63 -2.51 -8.36 -5.00
C ALA A 63 -1.75 -9.68 -4.99
N GLU A 64 -2.37 -10.75 -4.49
CA GLU A 64 -1.83 -12.11 -4.52
C GLU A 64 -1.59 -12.56 -5.96
N THR A 65 -2.56 -12.38 -6.85
CA THR A 65 -2.43 -12.76 -8.27
C THR A 65 -1.38 -11.92 -9.00
N ALA A 66 -1.41 -10.61 -8.82
CA ALA A 66 -0.52 -9.68 -9.50
C ALA A 66 0.94 -9.82 -9.05
N LEU A 67 1.18 -10.17 -7.78
CA LEU A 67 2.53 -10.30 -7.22
C LEU A 67 3.02 -11.75 -7.11
N ALA A 68 2.16 -12.75 -7.37
CA ALA A 68 2.53 -14.17 -7.39
C ALA A 68 3.81 -14.49 -8.19
N PRO A 69 4.07 -13.90 -9.38
CA PRO A 69 5.30 -14.17 -10.13
C PRO A 69 6.60 -13.75 -9.43
N LEU A 70 6.49 -12.95 -8.35
CA LEU A 70 7.58 -12.48 -7.49
C LEU A 70 7.57 -13.12 -6.09
N GLY A 71 6.62 -14.02 -5.79
CA GLY A 71 6.29 -14.50 -4.44
C GLY A 71 7.21 -15.57 -3.83
N GLY A 72 8.35 -15.90 -4.44
CA GLY A 72 9.27 -16.93 -3.94
C GLY A 72 10.38 -16.38 -3.02
N PRO A 73 10.92 -17.17 -2.07
CA PRO A 73 12.03 -16.76 -1.20
C PRO A 73 13.26 -16.27 -2.00
N GLU A 74 13.56 -16.95 -3.10
CA GLU A 74 14.66 -16.57 -4.00
C GLU A 74 14.44 -15.23 -4.71
N GLN A 75 13.18 -14.83 -4.89
CA GLN A 75 12.77 -13.61 -5.59
C GLN A 75 12.34 -12.48 -4.64
N ALA A 76 12.45 -12.66 -3.32
CA ALA A 76 12.10 -11.65 -2.32
C ALA A 76 12.83 -10.30 -2.57
N HIS A 77 14.04 -10.36 -3.12
CA HIS A 77 14.82 -9.19 -3.49
C HIS A 77 14.19 -8.38 -4.66
N LEU A 78 13.48 -9.04 -5.58
CA LEU A 78 12.76 -8.38 -6.68
C LEU A 78 11.52 -7.67 -6.17
N LEU A 79 10.74 -8.31 -5.30
CA LEU A 79 9.58 -7.70 -4.66
C LEU A 79 10.00 -6.49 -3.81
N THR A 80 11.08 -6.62 -3.04
CA THR A 80 11.68 -5.50 -2.29
C THR A 80 12.10 -4.36 -3.21
N THR A 81 12.74 -4.69 -4.34
CA THR A 81 13.18 -3.67 -5.32
C THR A 81 12.00 -2.95 -5.96
N LEU A 82 10.94 -3.68 -6.33
CA LEU A 82 9.71 -3.11 -6.86
C LEU A 82 9.05 -2.16 -5.86
N ARG A 83 8.90 -2.59 -4.59
CA ARG A 83 8.32 -1.75 -3.54
C ARG A 83 9.08 -0.43 -3.38
N VAL A 84 10.40 -0.49 -3.21
CA VAL A 84 11.23 0.71 -3.04
C VAL A 84 11.21 1.58 -4.31
N PHE A 85 11.17 0.98 -5.49
CA PHE A 85 11.04 1.70 -6.75
C PHE A 85 9.75 2.51 -6.83
N LEU A 86 8.62 1.92 -6.45
CA LEU A 86 7.33 2.59 -6.45
C LEU A 86 7.22 3.66 -5.36
N GLU A 87 7.80 3.43 -4.18
CA GLU A 87 7.93 4.42 -3.10
C GLU A 87 8.74 5.65 -3.52
N HIS A 88 9.72 5.48 -4.41
CA HIS A 88 10.55 6.55 -4.96
C HIS A 88 10.07 7.05 -6.32
N GLY A 89 8.77 6.96 -6.59
CA GLY A 89 8.13 7.56 -7.77
C GLY A 89 8.56 6.95 -9.10
N GLY A 90 9.09 5.73 -9.10
CA GLY A 90 9.61 5.07 -10.29
C GLY A 90 11.03 5.50 -10.70
N SER A 91 11.80 6.10 -9.79
CA SER A 91 13.19 6.48 -10.06
C SER A 91 14.16 5.34 -9.73
N ALA A 92 14.77 4.72 -10.75
CA ALA A 92 15.77 3.69 -10.56
C ALA A 92 17.02 4.21 -9.81
N ALA A 93 17.39 5.47 -10.02
CA ALA A 93 18.52 6.10 -9.33
C ALA A 93 18.24 6.35 -7.84
N ALA A 94 17.03 6.80 -7.49
CA ALA A 94 16.63 6.96 -6.09
C ALA A 94 16.50 5.59 -5.40
N THR A 95 15.95 4.60 -6.09
CA THR A 95 15.88 3.20 -5.62
C THR A 95 17.26 2.63 -5.33
N ALA A 96 18.23 2.86 -6.21
CA ALA A 96 19.61 2.42 -6.04
C ALA A 96 20.23 3.00 -4.77
N ARG A 97 20.07 4.31 -4.53
CA ARG A 97 20.52 4.94 -3.28
C ARG A 97 19.81 4.35 -2.05
N ALA A 98 18.49 4.21 -2.10
CA ALA A 98 17.69 3.71 -0.98
C ALA A 98 18.04 2.26 -0.61
N LEU A 99 18.37 1.42 -1.60
CA LEU A 99 18.76 0.03 -1.38
C LEU A 99 20.28 -0.17 -1.15
N GLY A 100 21.09 0.89 -1.25
CA GLY A 100 22.55 0.77 -1.21
C GLY A 100 23.13 -0.07 -2.36
N LEU A 101 22.45 -0.07 -3.52
CA LEU A 101 22.83 -0.88 -4.69
C LEU A 101 23.36 0.01 -5.82
N HIS A 102 24.16 -0.58 -6.70
CA HIS A 102 24.54 0.09 -7.93
C HIS A 102 23.34 0.24 -8.89
N ARG A 103 23.29 1.34 -9.65
CA ARG A 103 22.19 1.62 -10.60
C ARG A 103 21.94 0.48 -11.59
N ASN A 104 23.00 -0.19 -12.04
CA ASN A 104 22.91 -1.30 -13.00
C ASN A 104 22.22 -2.53 -12.37
N THR A 105 22.47 -2.78 -11.09
CA THR A 105 21.83 -3.87 -10.34
C THR A 105 20.33 -3.63 -10.23
N VAL A 106 19.92 -2.40 -9.87
CA VAL A 106 18.49 -2.04 -9.83
C VAL A 106 17.87 -2.14 -11.21
N ALA A 107 18.53 -1.64 -12.26
CA ALA A 107 18.02 -1.74 -13.63
C ALA A 107 17.84 -3.20 -14.08
N ALA A 108 18.77 -4.10 -13.72
CA ALA A 108 18.66 -5.52 -13.99
C ALA A 108 17.47 -6.16 -13.25
N ARG A 109 17.32 -5.88 -11.95
CA ARG A 109 16.18 -6.36 -11.16
C ARG A 109 14.84 -5.85 -11.70
N LEU A 110 14.75 -4.57 -12.08
CA LEU A 110 13.53 -4.01 -12.65
C LEU A 110 13.19 -4.61 -14.02
N ARG A 111 14.18 -5.04 -14.82
CA ARG A 111 13.93 -5.84 -16.03
C ARG A 111 13.30 -7.19 -15.67
N GLN A 112 13.90 -7.92 -14.73
CA GLN A 112 13.37 -9.20 -14.28
C GLN A 112 11.95 -9.07 -13.71
N VAL A 113 11.65 -7.98 -13.00
CA VAL A 113 10.29 -7.67 -12.54
C VAL A 113 9.33 -7.50 -13.72
N ARG A 114 9.70 -6.70 -14.74
CA ARG A 114 8.85 -6.51 -15.94
C ARG A 114 8.61 -7.83 -16.69
N GLU A 115 9.66 -8.63 -16.86
CA GLU A 115 9.59 -9.93 -17.54
C GLU A 115 8.67 -10.91 -16.81
N ARG A 116 8.72 -10.94 -15.47
CA ARG A 116 7.90 -11.85 -14.65
C ARG A 116 6.46 -11.40 -14.50
N LEU A 117 6.23 -10.09 -14.34
CA LEU A 117 4.89 -9.54 -14.18
C LEU A 117 4.15 -9.42 -15.51
N GLY A 118 4.88 -9.27 -16.62
CA GLY A 118 4.28 -8.99 -17.93
C GLY A 118 3.66 -7.59 -18.02
N VAL A 119 3.97 -6.70 -17.06
CA VAL A 119 3.39 -5.36 -16.95
C VAL A 119 4.44 -4.27 -17.16
N PRO A 120 4.19 -3.29 -18.04
CA PRO A 120 5.05 -2.12 -18.22
C PRO A 120 5.04 -1.21 -16.98
N LEU A 121 6.22 -0.87 -16.46
CA LEU A 121 6.40 0.00 -15.26
C LEU A 121 6.54 1.50 -15.60
N ASP A 122 6.57 1.85 -16.87
CA ASP A 122 6.55 3.21 -17.39
C ASP A 122 5.14 3.82 -17.38
N ASP A 123 4.09 2.98 -17.48
CA ASP A 123 2.70 3.41 -17.35
C ASP A 123 2.37 3.79 -15.88
N PRO A 124 1.87 5.02 -15.63
CA PRO A 124 1.50 5.46 -14.29
C PRO A 124 0.38 4.63 -13.64
N SER A 125 -0.58 4.13 -14.42
CA SER A 125 -1.71 3.36 -13.90
C SER A 125 -1.25 1.99 -13.40
N ASN A 126 -0.36 1.33 -14.15
CA ASN A 126 0.29 0.10 -13.74
C ASN A 126 1.13 0.26 -12.48
N ARG A 127 1.91 1.36 -12.38
CA ARG A 127 2.66 1.66 -11.16
C ARG A 127 1.73 1.85 -9.96
N LEU A 128 0.62 2.56 -10.14
CA LEU A 128 -0.36 2.74 -9.07
C LEU A 128 -0.98 1.40 -8.65
N ALA A 129 -1.41 0.57 -9.60
CA ALA A 129 -1.98 -0.75 -9.32
C ALA A 129 -0.98 -1.64 -8.56
N LEU A 130 0.28 -1.68 -8.97
CA LEU A 130 1.33 -2.44 -8.29
C LEU A 130 1.69 -1.85 -6.92
N GLN A 131 1.65 -0.53 -6.76
CA GLN A 131 1.84 0.13 -5.46
C GLN A 131 0.74 -0.26 -4.49
N MET A 132 -0.50 -0.30 -4.97
CA MET A 132 -1.65 -0.74 -4.19
C MET A 132 -1.55 -2.23 -3.84
N ALA A 133 -1.15 -3.09 -4.77
CA ALA A 133 -0.91 -4.51 -4.52
C ALA A 133 0.18 -4.72 -3.44
N CYS A 134 1.31 -4.01 -3.56
CA CYS A 134 2.39 -4.11 -2.58
C CYS A 134 1.93 -3.70 -1.17
N ARG A 135 1.08 -2.65 -1.07
CA ARG A 135 0.52 -2.20 0.22
C ARG A 135 -0.49 -3.19 0.82
N ALA A 136 -1.30 -3.83 -0.02
CA ALA A 136 -2.28 -4.81 0.44
C ALA A 136 -1.63 -6.05 1.09
N LEU A 137 -0.44 -6.45 0.64
CA LEU A 137 0.33 -7.57 1.20
C LEU A 137 1.36 -7.17 2.27
N ALA A 138 1.65 -5.86 2.42
CA ALA A 138 2.62 -5.36 3.40
C ALA A 138 2.01 -5.11 4.79
N SER A 139 0.71 -5.36 4.99
CA SER A 139 0.08 -5.26 6.31
C SER A 139 0.33 -6.54 7.13
N PRO A 140 0.75 -6.41 8.39
CA PRO A 140 0.96 -7.53 9.31
C PRO A 140 -0.35 -8.25 9.69
#